data_AF-A0A8T1T968-F1
#
_entry.id   AF-A0A8T1T968-F1
#
_cell.length_a   1.000
_cell.length_b   1.000
_cell.length_c   1.000
_cell.angle_alpha   90.00
_cell.angle_beta   90.00
_cell.angle_gamma   90.00
#
_symmetry.space_group_name_H-M   'P 1'
#
loop_
_entity.id
_entity.type
_entity.pdbx_description
1 polymer ?
#
loop_
_entity_poly.entity_id
_entity_poly.type
_entity_poly.pdbx_seq_one_letter_code
_entity_poly.pdbx_strand_id
1 'polypeptide(L)'
;KNFSTCSANDFENLILNGGGNCLKNVPKPSDIFTEPVCGNNVVDKNEECDCGKPQECTNPCCDAATCKLKSGSQCAEGLCCENCKFKVAGMECRPKMNFCDLPEYCNGKYPYCPDDVYIMNGYPCNNMKEYCYSGVCQNFDSQCESIYGR
;
A
#
# COMPACT_ATOMS: atom_id res chain seq x y z
N LYS A 1 5.66 -14.71 -20.82
CA LYS A 1 5.29 -13.41 -21.44
C LYS A 1 6.00 -12.35 -20.61
N ASN A 2 6.86 -11.54 -21.21
CA ASN A 2 7.70 -10.58 -20.46
C ASN A 2 7.41 -9.16 -20.95
N PHE A 3 7.45 -8.19 -20.04
CA PHE A 3 7.40 -6.78 -20.41
C PHE A 3 8.73 -6.32 -21.03
N SER A 4 8.66 -5.34 -21.93
CA SER A 4 9.85 -4.68 -22.47
C SER A 4 10.48 -3.74 -21.44
N THR A 5 11.75 -3.37 -21.64
CA THR A 5 12.43 -2.35 -20.81
C THR A 5 11.74 -0.99 -20.90
N CYS A 6 11.23 -0.61 -22.08
CA CYS A 6 10.44 0.62 -22.25
C CYS A 6 9.19 0.60 -21.35
N SER A 7 8.45 -0.51 -21.35
CA SER A 7 7.24 -0.65 -20.53
C SER A 7 7.54 -0.56 -19.03
N ALA A 8 8.66 -1.13 -18.59
CA ALA A 8 9.07 -1.08 -17.18
C ALA A 8 9.40 0.37 -16.76
N ASN A 9 10.17 1.09 -17.57
CA ASN A 9 10.52 2.48 -17.32
C ASN A 9 9.28 3.40 -17.34
N ASP A 10 8.35 3.19 -18.27
CA ASP A 10 7.12 3.98 -18.34
C ASP A 10 6.24 3.79 -17.09
N PHE A 11 6.15 2.54 -16.60
CA PHE A 11 5.42 2.23 -15.36
C PHE A 11 6.10 2.87 -14.14
N GLU A 12 7.42 2.76 -14.02
CA GLU A 12 8.16 3.39 -12.92
C GLU A 12 7.95 4.91 -12.92
N ASN A 13 8.04 5.56 -14.08
CA ASN A 13 7.77 6.98 -14.23
C ASN A 13 6.32 7.33 -13.83
N LEU A 14 5.33 6.52 -14.20
CA LEU A 14 3.93 6.74 -13.79
C LEU A 14 3.80 6.74 -12.26
N ILE A 15 4.38 5.75 -11.58
CA ILE A 15 4.31 5.62 -10.12
C ILE A 15 5.07 6.75 -9.42
N LEU A 16 6.27 7.10 -9.89
CA LEU A 16 7.08 8.19 -9.33
C LEU A 16 6.41 9.56 -9.46
N ASN A 17 5.64 9.77 -10.53
CA ASN A 17 4.86 11.00 -10.75
C ASN A 17 3.50 10.99 -10.01
N GLY A 18 3.28 10.04 -9.09
CA GLY A 18 2.07 9.98 -8.27
C GLY A 18 0.89 9.26 -8.93
N GLY A 19 1.08 8.66 -10.10
CA GLY A 19 0.11 7.73 -10.68
C GLY A 19 -0.03 6.46 -9.85
N GLY A 20 -1.20 5.83 -9.88
CA GLY A 20 -1.44 4.56 -9.19
C GLY A 20 -1.54 4.66 -7.66
N ASN A 21 -1.72 5.85 -7.09
CA ASN A 21 -1.90 6.01 -5.63
C ASN A 21 -3.04 5.15 -5.07
N CYS A 22 -4.13 4.96 -5.83
CA CYS A 22 -5.24 4.08 -5.47
C CYS A 22 -4.95 2.57 -5.58
N LEU A 23 -3.73 2.19 -5.95
CA LEU A 23 -3.28 0.79 -5.99
C LEU A 23 -2.40 0.44 -4.79
N LYS A 24 -2.08 1.42 -3.91
CA LYS A 24 -1.24 1.21 -2.73
C LYS A 24 -2.00 0.56 -1.56
N ASN A 25 -3.33 0.67 -1.55
CA ASN A 25 -4.20 0.01 -0.58
C ASN A 25 -4.51 -1.42 -1.06
N VAL A 26 -3.75 -2.38 -0.54
CA VAL A 26 -4.03 -3.81 -0.78
C VAL A 26 -5.42 -4.14 -0.21
N PRO A 27 -6.33 -4.71 -1.01
CA PRO A 27 -7.68 -5.04 -0.55
C PRO A 27 -7.63 -6.09 0.56
N LYS A 28 -8.65 -6.10 1.43
CA LYS A 28 -8.76 -7.12 2.46
C LYS A 28 -9.04 -8.48 1.79
N PRO A 29 -8.55 -9.60 2.35
CA PRO A 29 -8.84 -10.93 1.79
C PRO A 29 -10.35 -11.23 1.69
N SER A 30 -11.20 -10.55 2.46
CA SER A 30 -12.67 -10.65 2.36
C SER A 30 -13.25 -10.08 1.08
N ASP A 31 -12.53 -9.20 0.41
CA ASP A 31 -13.00 -8.41 -0.74
C ASP A 31 -12.55 -9.02 -2.07
N ILE A 32 -11.80 -10.13 -2.01
CA ILE A 32 -11.27 -10.87 -3.16
C ILE A 32 -12.27 -11.97 -3.55
N PHE A 33 -12.76 -11.92 -4.81
CA PHE A 33 -13.80 -12.83 -5.33
C PHE A 33 -13.24 -14.05 -6.08
N THR A 34 -11.92 -14.20 -6.16
CA THR A 34 -11.28 -15.31 -6.86
C THR A 34 -11.18 -16.55 -5.98
N GLU A 35 -11.01 -17.72 -6.60
CA GLU A 35 -10.68 -18.93 -5.85
C GLU A 35 -9.32 -18.75 -5.16
N PRO A 36 -9.18 -19.10 -3.87
CA PRO A 36 -7.90 -19.04 -3.16
C PRO A 36 -6.84 -19.93 -3.82
N VAL A 37 -5.66 -19.37 -4.12
CA VAL A 37 -4.55 -20.12 -4.73
C VAL A 37 -3.24 -19.82 -4.02
N CYS A 38 -2.81 -20.75 -3.17
CA CYS A 38 -1.53 -20.64 -2.50
C CYS A 38 -0.34 -20.60 -3.49
N GLY A 39 0.50 -19.57 -3.33
CA GLY A 39 1.68 -19.32 -4.13
C GLY A 39 1.45 -18.35 -5.29
N ASN A 40 0.36 -17.59 -5.27
CA ASN A 40 0.02 -16.59 -6.28
C ASN A 40 0.48 -15.16 -5.89
N ASN A 41 1.10 -14.98 -4.71
CA ASN A 41 1.52 -13.71 -4.10
C ASN A 41 0.36 -12.80 -3.63
N VAL A 42 -0.81 -13.38 -3.38
CA VAL A 42 -1.99 -12.68 -2.87
C VAL A 42 -2.54 -13.49 -1.71
N VAL A 43 -2.59 -12.88 -0.52
CA VAL A 43 -3.15 -13.55 0.66
C VAL A 43 -4.66 -13.70 0.48
N ASP A 44 -5.07 -14.91 0.10
CA ASP A 44 -6.47 -15.23 -0.14
C ASP A 44 -7.22 -15.59 1.15
N LYS A 45 -8.55 -15.72 1.03
CA LYS A 45 -9.40 -16.19 2.13
C LYS A 45 -8.98 -17.62 2.53
N ASN A 46 -8.42 -17.75 3.74
CA ASN A 46 -7.90 -18.96 4.43
C ASN A 46 -6.36 -19.08 4.47
N GLU A 47 -5.65 -18.15 3.84
CA GLU A 47 -4.19 -18.07 3.92
C GLU A 47 -3.75 -17.11 5.02
N GLU A 48 -2.56 -17.34 5.57
CA GLU A 48 -1.98 -16.45 6.59
C GLU A 48 -0.82 -15.62 6.02
N CYS A 49 -0.28 -16.04 4.87
CA CYS A 49 0.78 -15.40 4.11
C CYS A 49 0.87 -16.03 2.71
N ASP A 50 1.39 -15.32 1.73
CA ASP A 50 1.69 -15.86 0.40
C ASP A 50 2.91 -15.15 -0.21
N CYS A 51 4.06 -15.81 -0.10
CA CYS A 51 5.33 -15.34 -0.65
C CYS A 51 5.66 -15.94 -2.02
N GLY A 52 4.67 -16.46 -2.74
CA GLY A 52 4.82 -17.16 -4.00
C GLY A 52 5.18 -18.64 -3.83
N LYS A 53 5.66 -19.25 -4.93
CA LYS A 53 5.97 -20.68 -4.96
C LYS A 53 7.17 -21.03 -4.05
N PRO A 54 7.31 -22.27 -3.58
CA PRO A 54 8.43 -22.69 -2.75
C PRO A 54 9.83 -22.42 -3.32
N GLN A 55 9.97 -22.38 -4.66
CA GLN A 55 11.24 -22.09 -5.32
C GLN A 55 11.59 -20.59 -5.35
N GLU A 56 10.60 -19.72 -5.17
CA GLU A 56 10.72 -18.25 -5.32
C GLU A 56 10.62 -17.54 -3.97
N CYS A 57 9.96 -18.16 -2.98
CA CYS A 57 9.76 -17.57 -1.67
C CYS A 57 11.07 -17.42 -0.89
N THR A 58 11.38 -16.16 -0.56
CA THR A 58 12.52 -15.78 0.31
C THR A 58 12.07 -15.38 1.72
N ASN A 59 10.76 -15.36 1.97
CA ASN A 59 10.20 -14.90 3.24
C ASN A 59 10.45 -15.95 4.35
N PRO A 60 11.21 -15.62 5.41
CA PRO A 60 11.50 -16.58 6.48
C PRO A 60 10.26 -16.90 7.32
N CYS A 61 9.27 -16.01 7.35
CA CYS A 61 8.10 -16.11 8.21
C CYS A 61 6.97 -16.98 7.62
N CYS A 62 6.99 -17.20 6.30
CA CYS A 62 5.93 -17.92 5.58
C CYS A 62 6.40 -19.30 5.11
N ASP A 63 5.54 -20.31 5.24
CA ASP A 63 5.69 -21.60 4.57
C ASP A 63 4.97 -21.56 3.20
N ALA A 64 5.77 -21.40 2.14
CA ALA A 64 5.29 -21.30 0.77
C ALA A 64 4.54 -22.54 0.24
N ALA A 65 4.72 -23.71 0.88
CA ALA A 65 4.00 -24.91 0.45
C ALA A 65 2.57 -24.96 1.00
N THR A 66 2.31 -24.26 2.11
CA THR A 66 1.04 -24.35 2.85
C THR A 66 0.33 -23.00 3.00
N CYS A 67 0.99 -21.89 2.65
CA CYS A 67 0.51 -20.51 2.86
C CYS A 67 0.11 -20.25 4.32
N LYS A 68 0.89 -20.83 5.23
CA LYS A 68 0.77 -20.69 6.68
C LYS A 68 2.00 -20.04 7.28
N LEU A 69 1.80 -19.34 8.39
CA LEU A 69 2.91 -18.78 9.14
C LEU A 69 3.76 -19.91 9.74
N LYS A 70 5.08 -19.77 9.63
CA LYS A 70 6.00 -20.66 10.34
C LYS A 70 5.86 -20.49 11.84
N SER A 71 6.17 -21.54 12.59
CA SER A 71 6.09 -21.53 14.05
C SER A 71 6.86 -20.35 14.66
N GLY A 72 6.19 -19.60 15.53
CA GLY A 72 6.75 -18.41 16.18
C GLY A 72 6.54 -17.10 15.41
N SER A 73 6.07 -17.12 14.16
CA SER A 73 5.71 -15.91 13.41
C SER A 73 4.33 -15.39 13.81
N GLN A 74 4.18 -14.07 13.87
CA GLN A 74 2.89 -13.38 14.02
C GLN A 74 2.40 -12.79 12.68
N CYS A 75 3.32 -12.56 11.75
CA CYS A 75 3.07 -12.01 10.43
C CYS A 75 4.19 -12.42 9.48
N ALA A 76 3.95 -12.25 8.18
CA ALA A 76 4.97 -12.43 7.14
C ALA A 76 5.11 -11.22 6.22
N GLU A 77 4.03 -10.47 6.00
CA GLU A 77 3.97 -9.37 5.04
C GLU A 77 3.29 -8.14 5.66
N GLY A 78 3.33 -7.01 4.95
CA GLY A 78 2.70 -5.76 5.37
C GLY A 78 3.64 -4.78 6.06
N LEU A 79 3.34 -3.48 5.95
CA LEU A 79 4.18 -2.39 6.45
C LEU A 79 4.33 -2.36 7.98
N CYS A 80 3.45 -3.05 8.70
CA CYS A 80 3.46 -3.22 10.15
C CYS A 80 4.01 -4.58 10.60
N CYS A 81 4.64 -5.34 9.69
CA CYS A 81 5.38 -6.55 10.02
C CYS A 81 6.89 -6.29 9.99
N GLU A 82 7.59 -6.67 11.05
CA GLU A 82 9.05 -6.59 11.14
C GLU A 82 9.58 -7.82 11.85
N ASN A 83 10.56 -8.51 11.24
CA ASN A 83 11.15 -9.74 11.80
C ASN A 83 10.11 -10.79 12.24
N CYS A 84 9.09 -11.01 11.40
CA CYS A 84 7.96 -11.91 11.66
C CYS A 84 7.10 -11.53 12.89
N LYS A 85 7.18 -10.29 13.37
CA LYS A 85 6.44 -9.76 14.51
C LYS A 85 5.69 -8.49 14.13
N PHE A 86 4.60 -8.21 14.83
CA PHE A 86 3.92 -6.92 14.68
C PHE A 86 4.83 -5.81 15.20
N LYS A 87 4.98 -4.74 14.41
CA LYS A 87 5.56 -3.49 14.89
C LYS A 87 4.75 -2.98 16.07
N VAL A 88 5.40 -2.31 17.02
CA VAL A 88 4.75 -1.75 18.20
C VAL A 88 3.68 -0.72 17.82
N ALA A 89 2.65 -0.60 18.66
CA ALA A 89 1.60 0.39 18.46
C ALA A 89 2.18 1.82 18.43
N GLY A 90 1.75 2.64 17.47
CA GLY A 90 2.25 4.00 17.27
C GLY A 90 3.49 4.11 16.38
N MET A 91 4.02 3.00 15.85
CA MET A 91 5.08 3.07 14.84
C MET A 91 4.49 3.51 13.49
N GLU A 92 5.06 4.55 12.88
CA GLU A 92 4.61 5.07 11.58
C GLU A 92 4.82 4.02 10.49
N CYS A 93 3.77 3.75 9.71
CA CYS A 93 3.81 2.85 8.56
C CYS A 93 3.62 3.55 7.23
N ARG A 94 2.95 4.71 7.20
CA ARG A 94 2.89 5.58 6.04
C ARG A 94 3.08 7.05 6.48
N PRO A 95 4.10 7.75 5.95
CA PRO A 95 4.26 9.17 6.19
C PRO A 95 3.25 9.97 5.37
N LYS A 96 2.86 11.15 5.87
CA LYS A 96 2.08 12.10 5.08
C LYS A 96 2.87 12.60 3.86
N MET A 97 2.21 12.75 2.72
CA MET A 97 2.80 13.26 1.49
C MET A 97 2.73 14.79 1.39
N ASN A 98 1.69 15.41 1.94
CA ASN A 98 1.48 16.86 1.87
C ASN A 98 0.64 17.36 3.06
N PHE A 99 0.23 18.63 3.04
CA PHE A 99 -0.57 19.21 4.12
C PHE A 99 -1.92 18.53 4.30
N CYS A 100 -2.60 18.18 3.21
CA CYS A 100 -3.93 17.60 3.21
C CYS A 100 -3.95 16.09 3.49
N ASP A 101 -2.79 15.48 3.70
CA ASP A 101 -2.61 14.05 3.93
C ASP A 101 -2.21 13.80 5.38
N LEU A 102 -2.71 12.72 5.99
CA LEU A 102 -2.42 12.37 7.39
C LEU A 102 -1.48 11.15 7.42
N PRO A 103 -0.56 11.04 8.40
CA PRO A 103 0.25 9.83 8.54
C PRO A 103 -0.56 8.70 9.20
N GLU A 104 -0.20 7.45 8.91
CA GLU A 104 -0.78 6.26 9.53
C GLU A 104 0.23 5.50 10.39
N TYR A 105 -0.31 4.87 11.43
CA TYR A 105 0.46 4.19 12.47
C TYR A 105 -0.03 2.76 12.67
N CYS A 106 0.92 1.87 12.95
CA CYS A 106 0.65 0.49 13.32
C CYS A 106 -0.13 0.43 14.65
N ASN A 107 -1.05 -0.52 14.75
CA ASN A 107 -1.87 -0.72 15.95
C ASN A 107 -1.27 -1.74 16.94
N GLY A 108 -0.13 -2.35 16.62
CA GLY A 108 0.52 -3.37 17.45
C GLY A 108 -0.06 -4.77 17.37
N LYS A 109 -1.08 -5.01 16.54
CA LYS A 109 -1.87 -6.24 16.51
C LYS A 109 -2.20 -6.75 15.11
N TYR A 110 -1.93 -5.95 14.08
CA TYR A 110 -2.25 -6.24 12.69
C TYR A 110 -1.04 -5.91 11.80
N PRO A 111 -0.75 -6.73 10.78
CA PRO A 111 0.49 -6.59 10.03
C PRO A 111 0.44 -5.57 8.89
N TYR A 112 -0.76 -5.16 8.47
CA TYR A 112 -0.92 -4.11 7.46
C TYR A 112 -1.14 -2.74 8.12
N CYS A 113 -0.68 -1.70 7.41
CA CYS A 113 -1.01 -0.32 7.77
C CYS A 113 -2.52 -0.11 7.62
N PRO A 114 -3.17 0.69 8.48
CA PRO A 114 -4.59 1.01 8.31
C PRO A 114 -4.84 1.74 6.98
N ASP A 115 -6.12 1.83 6.62
CA ASP A 115 -6.58 2.50 5.40
C ASP A 115 -6.07 3.96 5.37
N ASP A 116 -5.64 4.43 4.19
CA ASP A 116 -5.14 5.79 3.95
C ASP A 116 -6.22 6.83 4.27
N VAL A 117 -5.92 7.74 5.18
CA VAL A 117 -6.81 8.82 5.62
C VAL A 117 -6.19 10.18 5.35
N TYR A 118 -7.06 11.15 5.08
CA TYR A 118 -6.65 12.50 4.72
C TYR A 118 -7.50 13.55 5.45
N ILE A 119 -7.00 14.79 5.45
CA ILE A 119 -7.75 15.94 5.98
C ILE A 119 -9.06 16.09 5.21
N MET A 120 -10.16 16.28 5.94
CA MET A 120 -11.50 16.39 5.38
C MET A 120 -11.57 17.31 4.16
N ASN A 121 -12.32 16.88 3.15
CA ASN A 121 -12.55 17.67 1.95
C ASN A 121 -13.14 19.05 2.33
N GLY A 122 -12.63 20.11 1.70
CA GLY A 122 -13.02 21.49 1.98
C GLY A 122 -12.22 22.17 3.11
N TYR A 123 -11.27 21.48 3.74
CA TYR A 123 -10.38 22.13 4.72
C TYR A 123 -9.43 23.12 4.02
N PRO A 124 -9.26 24.36 4.50
CA PRO A 124 -8.43 25.35 3.85
C PRO A 124 -6.94 24.97 3.91
N CYS A 125 -6.27 25.07 2.77
CA CYS A 125 -4.84 24.86 2.62
C CYS A 125 -4.23 26.03 1.82
N ASN A 126 -2.89 26.08 1.72
CA ASN A 126 -2.15 27.16 1.06
C ASN A 126 -2.63 28.58 1.48
N ASN A 127 -2.54 28.89 2.78
CA ASN A 127 -2.96 30.19 3.34
C ASN A 127 -4.42 30.58 3.03
N MET A 128 -5.35 29.62 3.10
CA MET A 128 -6.79 29.79 2.85
C MET A 128 -7.17 30.17 1.41
N LYS A 129 -6.27 29.97 0.44
CA LYS A 129 -6.56 30.22 -0.98
C LYS A 129 -7.12 28.99 -1.69
N GLU A 130 -6.86 27.82 -1.12
CA GLU A 130 -7.16 26.51 -1.72
C GLU A 130 -7.80 25.60 -0.68
N TYR A 131 -8.31 24.47 -1.14
CA TYR A 131 -9.01 23.52 -0.29
C TYR A 131 -8.50 22.10 -0.52
N CYS A 132 -8.40 21.34 0.57
CA CYS A 132 -8.11 19.92 0.51
C CYS A 132 -9.23 19.18 -0.21
N TYR A 133 -8.87 18.30 -1.13
CA TYR A 133 -9.79 17.36 -1.77
C TYR A 133 -9.05 16.06 -2.10
N SER A 134 -9.55 14.96 -1.55
CA SER A 134 -8.95 13.61 -1.72
C SER A 134 -7.46 13.57 -1.38
N GLY A 135 -7.08 14.16 -0.24
CA GLY A 135 -5.70 14.17 0.25
C GLY A 135 -4.73 15.11 -0.47
N VAL A 136 -5.19 15.93 -1.40
CA VAL A 136 -4.36 16.91 -2.12
C VAL A 136 -4.92 18.31 -1.93
N CYS A 137 -4.04 19.30 -1.73
CA CYS A 137 -4.41 20.70 -1.75
C CYS A 137 -4.66 21.12 -3.21
N GLN A 138 -5.93 21.29 -3.59
CA GLN A 138 -6.29 21.54 -4.98
C GLN A 138 -6.07 23.00 -5.34
N ASN A 139 -5.26 23.22 -6.39
CA ASN A 139 -5.01 24.52 -7.00
C ASN A 139 -5.52 24.51 -8.44
N PHE A 140 -6.25 25.54 -8.85
CA PHE A 140 -6.78 25.69 -10.21
C PHE A 140 -5.68 25.74 -11.27
N ASP A 141 -4.65 26.56 -11.06
CA ASP A 141 -3.50 26.70 -11.96
C ASP A 141 -2.75 25.37 -12.05
N SER A 142 -2.54 24.66 -10.93
CA SER A 142 -1.89 23.33 -10.96
C SER A 142 -2.73 22.28 -11.69
N GLN A 143 -4.07 22.33 -11.59
CA GLN A 143 -4.93 21.47 -12.43
C GLN A 143 -4.78 21.82 -13.91
N CYS A 144 -4.79 23.10 -14.27
CA CYS A 144 -4.58 23.54 -15.65
C CYS A 144 -3.21 23.09 -16.18
N GLU A 145 -2.13 23.29 -15.41
CA GLU A 145 -0.78 22.81 -15.77
C GLU A 145 -0.76 21.28 -15.95
N SER A 146 -1.47 20.52 -15.11
CA SER A 146 -1.53 19.06 -15.24
C SER A 146 -2.26 18.56 -16.49
N ILE A 147 -3.26 19.31 -16.97
CA ILE A 147 -4.07 18.94 -18.14
C ILE A 147 -3.44 19.46 -19.44
N TYR A 148 -2.97 20.71 -19.43
CA TYR A 148 -2.55 21.44 -20.64
C TYR A 148 -1.04 21.60 -20.77
N GLY A 149 -0.27 21.27 -19.73
CA GLY A 149 1.15 21.60 -19.64
C GLY A 149 1.37 23.05 -19.18
N ARG A 150 2.65 23.39 -18.94
CA ARG A 150 3.08 24.76 -18.65
C ARG A 150 3.13 25.63 -19.89
#